data_AF-A0AAE2MMI0-F1
#
_entry.id   AF-A0AAE2MMI0-F1
#
_cell.length_a   1.000
_cell.length_b   1.000
_cell.length_c   1.000
_cell.angle_alpha   90.00
_cell.angle_beta   90.00
_cell.angle_gamma   90.00
#
_symmetry.space_group_name_H-M   'P 1'
#
loop_
_entity.id
_entity.type
_entity.pdbx_description
1 polymer ?
#
loop_
_entity_poly.entity_id
_entity_poly.type
_entity_poly.pdbx_seq_one_letter_code
_entity_poly.pdbx_strand_id
1 'polypeptide(L)'
;MVIDLLEQTRLGIPILQHEWPLPIKASHSGRFVDLVPLSGDHADDLWPSVAEAPDSFTYLRYGPFDDLNRLRILLDDLSTRRDQPFWAVIPKQGSTQGWLSASNFDERGQQINKLKMPG
;
A
#
# COMPACT_ATOMS: atom_id res chain seq x y z
N MET A 1 -12.30 50.29 -16.72
CA MET A 1 -11.64 48.97 -16.62
C MET A 1 -11.78 48.51 -15.18
N VAL A 2 -12.90 47.84 -14.88
CA VAL A 2 -13.15 47.21 -13.58
C VAL A 2 -13.82 45.90 -13.95
N ILE A 3 -13.08 44.80 -13.86
CA ILE A 3 -13.67 43.47 -13.93
C ILE A 3 -13.59 42.96 -12.49
N ASP A 4 -14.70 43.20 -11.79
CA ASP A 4 -15.03 42.48 -10.58
C ASP A 4 -15.83 41.22 -10.98
N LEU A 5 -15.79 40.21 -10.11
CA LEU A 5 -16.55 38.96 -10.16
C LEU A 5 -16.16 37.92 -11.23
N LEU A 6 -15.16 37.11 -10.88
CA LEU A 6 -15.36 35.67 -10.97
C LEU A 6 -15.22 35.12 -9.56
N GLU A 7 -16.34 34.71 -8.98
CA GLU A 7 -16.36 33.79 -7.85
C GLU A 7 -15.47 32.60 -8.23
N GLN A 8 -14.27 32.59 -7.69
CA GLN A 8 -13.39 31.45 -7.77
C GLN A 8 -14.06 30.40 -6.89
N THR A 9 -14.85 29.53 -7.53
CA THR A 9 -15.63 28.47 -6.89
C THR A 9 -14.73 27.80 -5.86
N ARG A 10 -14.92 28.12 -4.57
CA ARG A 10 -14.15 27.50 -3.51
C ARG A 10 -14.49 26.02 -3.56
N LEU A 11 -13.54 25.19 -3.98
CA LEU A 11 -13.64 23.73 -4.01
C LEU A 11 -13.65 23.15 -2.57
N GLY A 12 -14.45 23.75 -1.68
CA GLY A 12 -14.53 23.42 -0.26
C GLY A 12 -13.60 24.27 0.63
N ILE A 13 -13.45 23.78 1.86
CA ILE A 13 -12.61 24.40 2.91
C ILE A 13 -11.16 23.95 2.68
N PRO A 14 -10.18 24.88 2.62
CA PRO A 14 -8.78 24.50 2.48
C PRO A 14 -8.33 23.71 3.71
N ILE A 15 -7.75 22.53 3.47
CA ILE A 15 -7.09 21.75 4.52
C ILE A 15 -5.74 22.43 4.78
N LEU A 16 -5.64 23.16 5.90
CA LEU A 16 -4.39 23.81 6.33
C LEU A 16 -3.40 22.83 6.97
N GLN A 17 -3.88 21.62 7.30
CA GLN A 17 -3.05 20.54 7.80
C GLN A 17 -2.18 19.96 6.67
N HIS A 18 -0.87 20.05 6.85
CA HIS A 18 0.13 19.63 5.88
C HIS A 18 0.94 18.43 6.35
N GLU A 19 0.73 17.97 7.59
CA GLU A 19 1.37 16.80 8.19
C GLU A 19 0.30 15.87 8.78
N TRP A 20 0.41 14.58 8.50
CA TRP A 20 -0.46 13.53 9.02
C TRP A 20 0.41 12.45 9.65
N PRO A 21 0.00 11.85 10.79
CA PRO A 21 0.75 10.75 11.35
C PRO A 21 0.82 9.60 10.34
N LEU A 22 1.98 8.95 10.28
CA LEU A 22 2.14 7.76 9.45
C LEU A 22 1.16 6.65 9.87
N PRO A 23 0.71 5.82 8.92
CA PRO A 23 -0.02 4.61 9.25
C PRO A 23 0.78 3.77 10.24
N ILE A 24 0.19 3.48 11.39
CA ILE A 24 0.81 2.58 12.35
C ILE A 24 0.80 1.18 11.73
N LYS A 25 1.94 0.48 11.76
CA LYS A 25 2.04 -0.93 11.37
C LYS A 25 1.35 -1.83 12.42
N ALA A 26 0.04 -1.73 12.51
CA ALA A 26 -0.82 -2.47 13.43
C ALA A 26 -1.81 -3.34 12.65
N SER A 27 -2.40 -4.33 13.31
CA SER A 27 -3.49 -5.09 12.71
C SER A 27 -4.75 -4.23 12.59
N HIS A 28 -5.45 -4.33 11.48
CA HIS A 28 -6.73 -3.67 11.23
C HIS A 28 -7.81 -4.71 10.98
N SER A 29 -8.91 -4.65 11.72
CA SER A 29 -10.04 -5.57 11.52
C SER A 29 -11.14 -4.92 10.71
N GLY A 30 -11.42 -5.49 9.54
CA GLY A 30 -12.52 -5.10 8.68
C GLY A 30 -13.71 -6.06 8.78
N ARG A 31 -14.75 -5.77 7.99
CA ARG A 31 -15.93 -6.64 7.88
C ARG A 31 -15.64 -7.97 7.17
N PHE A 32 -14.78 -7.93 6.15
CA PHE A 32 -14.52 -9.08 5.26
C PHE A 32 -13.11 -9.65 5.39
N VAL A 33 -12.16 -8.81 5.78
CA VAL A 33 -10.75 -9.18 5.91
C VAL A 33 -10.16 -8.56 7.18
N ASP A 34 -9.14 -9.21 7.70
CA ASP A 34 -8.17 -8.64 8.61
C ASP A 34 -6.90 -8.30 7.82
N LEU A 35 -6.31 -7.15 8.14
CA LEU A 35 -4.97 -6.78 7.71
C LEU A 35 -4.06 -7.01 8.90
N VAL A 36 -3.07 -7.88 8.76
CA VAL A 36 -2.06 -8.14 9.82
C VAL A 36 -0.68 -7.77 9.30
N PRO A 37 0.26 -7.33 10.16
CA PRO A 37 1.62 -7.05 9.74
C PRO A 37 2.20 -8.18 8.90
N LEU A 38 2.70 -7.86 7.70
CA LEU A 38 3.30 -8.86 6.81
C LEU A 38 4.56 -9.47 7.45
N SER A 39 4.77 -10.76 7.19
CA SER A 39 5.96 -11.57 7.55
C SER A 39 6.15 -12.70 6.53
N GLY A 40 7.34 -13.34 6.50
CA GLY A 40 7.62 -14.51 5.68
C GLY A 40 6.80 -15.76 6.01
N ASP A 41 6.13 -15.81 7.17
CA ASP A 41 5.27 -16.94 7.55
C ASP A 41 4.04 -17.06 6.64
N HIS A 42 3.62 -15.95 6.02
CA HIS A 42 2.50 -15.95 5.09
C HIS A 42 2.83 -16.56 3.71
N ALA A 43 4.11 -16.88 3.44
CA ALA A 43 4.54 -17.32 2.12
C ALA A 43 3.87 -18.63 1.70
N ASP A 44 3.69 -19.58 2.63
CA ASP A 44 3.14 -20.90 2.32
C ASP A 44 1.67 -20.80 1.87
N ASP A 45 0.89 -19.93 2.52
CA ASP A 45 -0.50 -19.64 2.15
C ASP A 45 -0.61 -18.94 0.79
N LEU A 46 0.33 -18.02 0.51
CA LEU A 46 0.33 -17.20 -0.70
C LEU A 46 0.85 -17.93 -1.93
N TRP A 47 1.75 -18.90 -1.75
CA TRP A 47 2.50 -19.52 -2.83
C TRP A 47 1.63 -20.15 -3.93
N PRO A 48 0.53 -20.88 -3.66
CA PRO A 48 -0.31 -21.43 -4.72
C PRO A 48 -0.78 -20.36 -5.70
N SER A 49 -1.35 -19.25 -5.20
CA SER A 49 -1.84 -18.15 -6.02
C SER A 49 -0.71 -17.40 -6.74
N VAL A 50 0.44 -17.25 -6.08
CA VAL A 50 1.61 -16.57 -6.67
C VAL A 50 2.22 -17.39 -7.82
N ALA A 51 2.35 -18.71 -7.64
CA ALA A 51 2.92 -19.61 -8.63
C ALA A 51 2.03 -19.78 -9.86
N GLU A 52 0.70 -19.76 -9.69
CA GLU A 52 -0.26 -19.89 -10.79
C GLU A 52 -0.41 -18.61 -11.62
N ALA A 53 0.05 -17.46 -11.13
CA ALA A 53 -0.20 -16.16 -11.74
C ALA A 53 1.06 -15.29 -11.95
N PRO A 54 2.10 -15.78 -12.67
CA PRO A 54 3.35 -15.03 -12.90
C PRO A 54 3.11 -13.68 -13.61
N ASP A 55 2.08 -13.59 -14.46
CA ASP A 55 1.70 -12.34 -15.16
C ASP A 55 1.17 -11.25 -14.21
N SER A 56 0.79 -11.60 -12.96
CA SER A 56 0.39 -10.59 -11.97
C SER A 56 1.53 -9.63 -11.60
N PHE A 57 2.77 -9.98 -11.95
CA PHE A 57 3.97 -9.20 -11.64
C PHE A 57 4.46 -8.32 -12.79
N THR A 58 3.82 -8.33 -13.96
CA THR A 58 4.28 -7.61 -15.18
C THR A 58 4.58 -6.11 -14.93
N TYR A 59 3.88 -5.47 -13.99
CA TYR A 59 4.03 -4.05 -13.67
C TYR A 59 4.64 -3.77 -12.29
N LEU A 60 5.13 -4.80 -11.61
CA LEU A 60 5.75 -4.68 -10.30
C LEU A 60 7.28 -4.72 -10.43
N ARG A 61 7.97 -4.10 -9.47
CA ARG A 61 9.45 -4.08 -9.41
C ARG A 61 10.07 -5.37 -8.85
N TYR A 62 9.22 -6.36 -8.59
CA TYR A 62 9.58 -7.65 -8.03
C TYR A 62 8.67 -8.71 -8.65
N GLY A 63 9.06 -9.96 -8.49
CA GLY A 63 8.39 -11.07 -9.14
C GLY A 63 8.64 -11.09 -10.67
N PRO A 64 8.12 -12.11 -11.36
CA PRO A 64 7.59 -13.35 -10.78
C PRO A 64 8.67 -14.11 -9.98
N PHE A 65 8.27 -15.13 -9.23
CA PHE A 65 9.19 -15.90 -8.37
C PHE A 65 9.30 -17.34 -8.84
N ASP A 66 10.52 -17.87 -8.84
CA ASP A 66 10.80 -19.24 -9.29
C ASP A 66 10.39 -20.29 -8.25
N ASP A 67 10.40 -19.91 -6.97
CA ASP A 67 10.09 -20.80 -5.85
C ASP A 67 9.55 -20.06 -4.62
N LEU A 68 8.98 -20.85 -3.70
CA LEU A 68 8.44 -20.41 -2.42
C LEU A 68 9.47 -19.68 -1.55
N ASN A 69 10.75 -20.07 -1.59
CA ASN A 69 11.78 -19.42 -0.78
C ASN A 69 12.08 -18.01 -1.28
N ARG A 70 12.05 -17.78 -2.60
CA ARG A 70 12.17 -16.44 -3.19
C ARG A 70 11.02 -15.52 -2.78
N LEU A 71 9.79 -16.05 -2.74
CA LEU A 71 8.65 -15.32 -2.20
C LEU A 71 8.87 -14.99 -0.72
N ARG A 72 9.22 -15.98 0.11
CA ARG A 72 9.45 -15.80 1.55
C ARG A 72 10.51 -14.72 1.84
N ILE A 73 11.64 -14.74 1.12
CA ILE A 73 12.69 -13.71 1.24
C ILE A 73 12.15 -12.31 0.93
N LEU A 74 11.32 -12.17 -0.12
CA LEU A 74 10.70 -10.87 -0.41
C LEU A 74 9.77 -10.43 0.72
N LEU A 75 8.89 -11.31 1.21
CA LEU A 75 7.96 -10.96 2.28
C LEU A 75 8.69 -10.54 3.55
N ASP A 76 9.80 -11.20 3.89
CA ASP A 76 10.66 -10.81 4.99
C ASP A 76 11.29 -9.43 4.76
N ASP A 77 11.85 -9.13 3.58
CA ASP A 77 12.35 -7.79 3.24
C ASP A 77 11.26 -6.72 3.41
N LEU A 78 10.10 -6.94 2.79
CA LEU A 78 8.96 -6.03 2.87
C LEU A 78 8.49 -5.83 4.31
N SER A 79 8.57 -6.86 5.16
CA SER A 79 8.19 -6.77 6.57
C SER A 79 9.06 -5.80 7.37
N THR A 80 10.31 -5.54 6.96
CA THR A 80 11.22 -4.66 7.70
C THR A 80 10.99 -3.17 7.45
N ARG A 81 10.18 -2.83 6.44
CA ARG A 81 9.94 -1.43 6.03
C ARG A 81 9.05 -0.72 7.02
N ARG A 82 9.61 0.28 7.71
CA ARG A 82 8.90 1.09 8.71
C ARG A 82 8.11 2.24 8.10
N ASP A 83 8.68 2.92 7.10
CA ASP A 83 8.06 4.10 6.47
C ASP A 83 7.11 3.74 5.32
N GLN A 84 7.08 2.46 4.94
CA GLN A 84 6.16 1.89 3.96
C GLN A 84 5.64 0.55 4.51
N PRO A 85 4.76 0.55 5.51
CA PRO A 85 4.28 -0.68 6.12
C PRO A 85 3.51 -1.55 5.12
N PHE A 86 3.73 -2.86 5.22
CA PHE A 86 3.02 -3.89 4.46
C PHE A 86 2.16 -4.73 5.39
N TRP A 87 1.01 -5.15 4.87
CA TRP A 87 0.08 -6.06 5.54
C TRP A 87 -0.25 -7.25 4.66
N ALA A 88 -0.39 -8.41 5.30
CA ALA A 88 -1.06 -9.57 4.75
C ALA A 88 -2.58 -9.37 4.81
N VAL A 89 -3.29 -9.81 3.76
CA VAL A 89 -4.75 -9.76 3.66
C VAL A 89 -5.30 -11.14 4.00
N ILE A 90 -6.02 -11.24 5.13
CA ILE A 90 -6.57 -12.49 5.63
C ILE A 90 -8.10 -12.38 5.61
N PRO A 91 -8.82 -13.15 4.78
CA PRO A 91 -10.27 -13.24 4.85
C PRO A 91 -10.73 -13.76 6.22
N LYS A 92 -11.94 -13.37 6.67
CA LYS A 92 -12.49 -13.87 7.95
C LYS A 92 -12.59 -15.40 8.03
N GLN A 93 -12.65 -16.05 6.88
CA GLN A 93 -12.70 -17.49 6.73
C GLN A 93 -11.68 -17.86 5.66
N GLY A 94 -10.51 -18.34 6.08
CA GLY A 94 -9.46 -18.76 5.17
C GLY A 94 -8.07 -18.40 5.66
N SER A 95 -7.12 -18.58 4.76
CA SER A 95 -5.71 -18.28 4.94
C SER A 95 -5.32 -17.02 4.17
N THR A 96 -4.06 -16.60 4.25
CA THR A 96 -3.59 -15.38 3.60
C THR A 96 -3.84 -15.39 2.09
N GLN A 97 -4.43 -14.33 1.53
CA GLN A 97 -4.81 -14.25 0.11
C GLN A 97 -4.09 -13.16 -0.68
N GLY A 98 -3.32 -12.30 -0.02
CA GLY A 98 -2.53 -11.28 -0.69
C GLY A 98 -1.79 -10.38 0.28
N TRP A 99 -1.16 -9.34 -0.24
CA TRP A 99 -0.54 -8.29 0.56
C TRP A 99 -0.74 -6.92 -0.08
N LEU A 100 -0.67 -5.87 0.74
CA LEU A 100 -0.75 -4.48 0.30
C LEU A 100 0.14 -3.60 1.18
N SER A 101 0.46 -2.39 0.70
CA SER A 101 1.18 -1.39 1.47
C SER A 101 0.52 -0.03 1.40
N ALA A 102 0.70 0.74 2.46
CA ALA A 102 0.50 2.18 2.41
C ALA A 102 1.75 2.76 1.72
N SER A 103 1.58 3.30 0.52
CA SER A 103 2.66 3.82 -0.32
C SER A 103 2.52 5.32 -0.55
N ASN A 104 3.59 5.93 -1.08
CA ASN A 104 3.65 7.33 -1.51
C ASN A 104 3.79 8.38 -0.40
N PHE A 105 4.24 8.00 0.80
CA PHE A 105 4.52 8.93 1.90
C PHE A 105 5.96 8.76 2.41
N ASP A 106 6.62 9.83 2.82
CA ASP A 106 7.94 9.80 3.47
C ASP A 106 7.82 9.58 4.99
N GLU A 107 8.94 9.53 5.70
CA GLU A 107 8.98 9.34 7.17
C GLU A 107 8.21 10.42 7.98
N ARG A 108 7.84 11.54 7.34
CA ARG A 108 7.08 12.65 7.94
C ARG A 108 5.61 12.64 7.49
N GLY A 109 5.18 11.61 6.76
CA GLY A 109 3.83 11.52 6.20
C GLY A 109 3.59 12.46 5.01
N GLN A 110 4.64 13.03 4.40
CA GLN A 110 4.49 13.87 3.22
C GLN A 110 4.44 13.03 1.96
N GLN A 111 3.55 13.40 1.04
CA GLN A 111 3.42 12.72 -0.24
C GLN A 111 4.70 12.84 -1.08
N ILE A 112 5.31 11.71 -1.45
CA ILE A 112 6.57 11.66 -2.20
C ILE A 112 6.35 12.02 -3.67
N ASN A 113 5.43 11.33 -4.35
CA ASN A 113 5.11 11.59 -5.75
C ASN A 113 3.86 12.44 -5.84
N LYS A 114 4.02 13.70 -6.23
CA LYS A 114 2.92 14.62 -6.54
C LYS A 114 2.63 14.58 -8.04
N LEU A 115 1.35 14.52 -8.40
CA LEU A 115 0.93 14.68 -9.79
C LEU A 115 1.31 16.10 -10.22
N LYS A 116 2.21 16.24 -11.20
CA LYS A 116 2.44 17.53 -11.85
C LYS A 116 1.32 17.72 -12.87
N MET A 117 0.45 18.72 -12.66
CA MET A 117 -0.51 19.14 -13.67
C MET A 117 0.27 19.64 -14.90
N PRO A 118 -0.10 19.23 -16.13
CA PRO A 118 0.46 19.87 -17.32
C PRO A 118 0.05 21.35 -17.31
N GLY A 119 1.04 22.21 -17.57
CA GLY A 119 0.86 23.67 -17.68
C GLY A 119 0.30 24.09 -19.02
#